data_AF-A0A7Y8HZK0-F1
#
_entry.id   AF-A0A7Y8HZK0-F1
#
_cell.length_a   1.000
_cell.length_b   1.000
_cell.length_c   1.000
_cell.angle_alpha   90.00
_cell.angle_beta   90.00
_cell.angle_gamma   90.00
#
_symmetry.space_group_name_H-M   'P 1'
#
loop_
_entity.id
_entity.type
_entity.pdbx_description
1 polymer ?
#
loop_
_entity_poly.entity_id
_entity_poly.type
_entity_poly.pdbx_seq_one_letter_code
_entity_poly.pdbx_strand_id
1 'polypeptide(L)'
;MARQPEMTRRALPGCRRLGAAQWKICATELTGNTGGASPASLATPSARRFGDFWWPFHDVMDARQRWPMLPSKPLQEQFWFGLPGKMQLEEAFKRMIKFFMRFPLIAAGLILGILCPLGHGQATPPPKDLASRQWVLQKLEGQTVDSTVRSTLNIAPDGKAGGSAGCNRWFGNAVFAGSSLRFSQVGMTRMACAKPAMEREASFTRMLGRVRGWKLAAGVLSLLGEDGVELAEFRAETGAGSRK
;
A
#
# COMPACT_ATOMS: atom_id res chain seq x y z
N MET A 1 62.42 7.56 26.23
CA MET A 1 61.02 7.66 26.71
C MET A 1 60.49 9.03 26.34
N ALA A 2 59.86 9.14 25.17
CA ALA A 2 59.37 10.41 24.62
C ALA A 2 57.89 10.62 25.01
N ARG A 3 57.59 11.83 25.50
CA ARG A 3 56.27 12.28 25.97
C ARG A 3 55.32 12.47 24.79
N GLN A 4 54.06 12.05 24.95
CA GLN A 4 53.00 12.27 23.97
C GLN A 4 52.58 13.74 23.91
N PRO A 5 52.21 14.29 22.73
CA PRO A 5 51.66 15.64 22.63
C PRO A 5 50.16 15.67 22.96
N GLU A 6 49.78 16.69 23.71
CA GLU A 6 48.46 16.99 24.25
C GLU A 6 47.53 17.58 23.17
N MET A 7 46.40 16.92 22.88
CA MET A 7 45.41 17.41 21.92
C MET A 7 44.58 18.56 22.53
N THR A 8 44.95 19.79 22.21
CA THR A 8 44.13 20.98 22.46
C THR A 8 43.02 21.08 21.40
N ARG A 9 41.76 20.84 21.80
CA ARG A 9 40.58 21.05 20.93
C ARG A 9 40.37 22.55 20.68
N ARG A 10 40.65 23.03 19.47
CA ARG A 10 40.20 24.35 19.00
C ARG A 10 38.81 24.25 18.37
N ALA A 11 37.91 25.16 18.77
CA ALA A 11 36.59 25.31 18.16
C ALA A 11 36.69 26.12 16.84
N LEU A 12 35.95 25.70 15.81
CA LEU A 12 35.80 26.44 14.56
C LEU A 12 34.87 27.67 14.75
N PRO A 13 35.16 28.81 14.11
CA PRO A 13 34.29 29.99 14.14
C PRO A 13 33.01 29.75 13.33
N GLY A 14 31.84 29.93 13.96
CA GLY A 14 30.53 29.93 13.28
C GLY A 14 29.42 29.12 13.94
N CYS A 15 29.73 28.16 14.81
CA CYS A 15 28.73 27.36 15.53
C CYS A 15 28.44 27.95 16.92
N ARG A 16 27.40 28.79 17.04
CA ARG A 16 26.91 29.23 18.35
C ARG A 16 26.01 28.15 18.97
N ARG A 17 26.30 27.77 20.21
CA ARG A 17 25.55 26.78 21.00
C ARG A 17 24.29 27.47 21.55
N LEU A 18 23.09 27.07 21.11
CA LEU A 18 21.81 27.50 21.70
C LEU A 18 21.10 26.27 22.27
N GLY A 19 21.06 26.16 23.59
CA GLY A 19 20.07 25.38 24.34
C GLY A 19 19.99 23.86 24.10
N ALA A 20 19.47 23.14 25.10
CA ALA A 20 19.14 21.73 24.96
C ALA A 20 17.83 21.57 24.17
N ALA A 21 17.79 20.58 23.27
CA ALA A 21 16.65 20.14 22.46
C ALA A 21 16.36 20.92 21.16
N GLN A 22 16.99 20.48 20.05
CA GLN A 22 16.33 20.10 18.79
C GLN A 22 17.39 19.89 17.69
N TRP A 23 17.30 18.77 16.97
CA TRP A 23 18.19 18.47 15.84
C TRP A 23 17.63 19.17 14.60
N LYS A 24 18.32 20.22 14.13
CA LYS A 24 18.16 20.71 12.75
C LYS A 24 19.42 20.38 11.97
N ILE A 25 19.20 19.68 10.88
CA ILE A 25 20.15 19.20 9.88
C ILE A 25 20.94 20.39 9.32
N CYS A 26 22.27 20.37 9.43
CA CYS A 26 23.12 21.25 8.63
C CYS A 26 23.33 20.57 7.27
N ALA A 27 22.86 21.23 6.20
CA ALA A 27 23.10 20.84 4.83
C ALA A 27 24.56 21.13 4.45
N THR A 28 25.21 20.19 3.78
CA THR A 28 26.53 20.39 3.18
C THR A 28 26.35 20.54 1.67
N GLU A 29 26.51 21.75 1.14
CA GLU A 29 26.81 21.94 -0.28
C GLU A 29 28.30 21.62 -0.50
N LEU A 30 28.59 20.69 -1.41
CA LEU A 30 29.94 20.45 -1.92
C LEU A 30 30.00 20.98 -3.35
N THR A 31 30.61 22.15 -3.53
CA THR A 31 31.19 22.57 -4.82
C THR A 31 32.69 22.75 -4.63
N GLY A 32 33.48 22.15 -5.51
CA GLY A 32 34.94 22.20 -5.42
C GLY A 32 35.63 21.43 -6.54
N ASN A 33 35.81 22.12 -7.66
CA ASN A 33 36.57 21.75 -8.84
C ASN A 33 38.06 22.09 -8.67
N THR A 34 38.98 21.16 -8.96
CA THR A 34 40.35 21.45 -9.42
C THR A 34 40.86 20.30 -10.28
N GLY A 35 41.32 20.61 -11.49
CA GLY A 35 41.78 19.63 -12.47
C GLY A 35 43.28 19.30 -12.45
N GLY A 36 43.63 18.36 -13.33
CA GLY A 36 44.80 18.44 -14.22
C GLY A 36 46.15 17.91 -13.73
N ALA A 37 46.39 16.60 -13.88
CA ALA A 37 47.68 16.05 -14.34
C ALA A 37 47.57 14.54 -14.69
N SER A 38 48.13 14.15 -15.83
CA SER A 38 48.34 12.79 -16.39
C SER A 38 49.71 12.83 -17.12
N PRO A 39 50.38 11.74 -17.57
CA PRO A 39 50.01 10.33 -17.58
C PRO A 39 51.14 9.34 -17.15
N ALA A 40 50.80 8.06 -16.92
CA ALA A 40 51.40 6.87 -17.58
C ALA A 40 51.24 5.56 -16.76
N SER A 41 50.60 4.60 -17.43
CA SER A 41 50.86 3.15 -17.40
C SER A 41 50.80 2.38 -16.07
N LEU A 42 49.62 1.84 -15.74
CA LEU A 42 49.47 0.41 -15.44
C LEU A 42 48.17 -0.09 -16.09
N ALA A 43 48.27 -1.24 -16.74
CA ALA A 43 47.28 -1.80 -17.65
C ALA A 43 46.25 -2.70 -16.94
N THR A 44 44.98 -2.53 -17.35
CA THR A 44 43.85 -3.51 -17.38
C THR A 44 43.35 -4.11 -16.03
N PRO A 45 42.07 -4.55 -15.90
CA PRO A 45 41.08 -4.84 -16.93
C PRO A 45 39.72 -4.11 -16.78
N SER A 46 38.96 -4.19 -17.89
CA SER A 46 37.60 -3.71 -18.13
C SER A 46 36.58 -4.10 -17.07
N ALA A 47 36.13 -3.13 -16.27
CA ALA A 47 34.92 -3.25 -15.46
C ALA A 47 33.70 -2.86 -16.31
N ARG A 48 32.86 -3.87 -16.56
CA ARG A 48 31.63 -3.81 -17.33
C ARG A 48 30.57 -2.99 -16.59
N ARG A 49 29.85 -2.16 -17.36
CA ARG A 49 28.42 -1.83 -17.28
C ARG A 49 27.72 -2.25 -15.97
N PHE A 50 27.56 -1.30 -15.04
CA PHE A 50 26.56 -1.36 -13.97
C PHE A 50 25.18 -1.05 -14.58
N GLY A 51 24.63 -2.06 -15.25
CA GLY A 51 23.22 -2.19 -15.58
C GLY A 51 22.84 -3.63 -15.23
N ASP A 52 21.59 -3.84 -14.87
CA ASP A 52 20.97 -5.16 -14.71
C ASP A 52 21.07 -5.79 -13.30
N PHE A 53 20.51 -5.09 -12.30
CA PHE A 53 19.91 -5.77 -11.14
C PHE A 53 18.52 -6.30 -11.55
N TRP A 54 18.53 -7.30 -12.43
CA TRP A 54 17.39 -8.20 -12.63
C TRP A 54 17.51 -9.31 -11.60
N TRP A 55 16.57 -9.38 -10.66
CA TRP A 55 16.39 -10.56 -9.81
C TRP A 55 15.88 -11.71 -10.68
N PRO A 56 16.59 -12.86 -10.81
CA PRO A 56 16.01 -14.05 -11.39
C PRO A 56 15.28 -14.80 -10.28
N PHE A 57 13.98 -15.00 -10.51
CA PHE A 57 13.06 -15.76 -9.67
C PHE A 57 13.34 -17.27 -9.74
N HIS A 58 14.58 -17.73 -9.50
CA HIS A 58 14.93 -19.16 -9.45
C HIS A 58 16.16 -19.37 -8.56
N ASP A 59 15.92 -19.67 -7.27
CA ASP A 59 16.74 -20.60 -6.47
C ASP A 59 16.13 -20.77 -5.08
N VAL A 60 14.95 -21.40 -5.04
CA VAL A 60 14.55 -22.19 -3.88
C VAL A 60 15.07 -23.59 -4.19
N MET A 61 16.22 -23.96 -3.62
CA MET A 61 16.72 -25.34 -3.36
C MET A 61 18.26 -25.41 -3.34
N ASP A 62 18.96 -24.62 -2.51
CA ASP A 62 20.36 -24.95 -2.15
C ASP A 62 20.82 -24.46 -0.77
N ALA A 63 20.01 -24.71 0.27
CA ALA A 63 20.36 -24.39 1.66
C ALA A 63 20.76 -25.61 2.50
N ARG A 64 20.88 -26.81 1.89
CA ARG A 64 21.08 -28.07 2.64
C ARG A 64 22.51 -28.62 2.66
N GLN A 65 23.43 -28.12 1.84
CA GLN A 65 24.79 -28.67 1.80
C GLN A 65 25.83 -27.97 2.71
N ARG A 66 25.48 -26.84 3.33
CA ARG A 66 26.49 -26.02 4.06
C ARG A 66 26.39 -26.04 5.59
N TRP A 67 25.38 -26.69 6.17
CA TRP A 67 25.11 -26.66 7.61
C TRP A 67 24.61 -28.03 8.12
N PRO A 68 25.50 -28.93 8.61
CA PRO A 68 25.11 -30.27 9.08
C PRO A 68 24.38 -30.27 10.45
N MET A 69 24.08 -29.10 11.01
CA MET A 69 23.57 -28.91 12.38
C MET A 69 22.27 -28.09 12.40
N LEU A 70 21.49 -28.10 11.32
CA LEU A 70 20.17 -27.45 11.31
C LEU A 70 19.07 -28.46 11.69
N PRO A 71 18.26 -28.19 12.72
CA PRO A 71 17.16 -29.06 13.12
C PRO A 71 16.10 -29.13 12.02
N SER A 72 15.62 -30.34 11.73
CA SER A 72 14.77 -30.67 10.58
C SER A 72 13.28 -30.33 10.71
N LYS A 73 12.88 -29.54 11.72
CA LYS A 73 11.46 -29.25 11.98
C LYS A 73 11.08 -27.83 11.54
N PRO A 74 9.90 -27.66 10.90
CA PRO A 74 9.43 -26.37 10.41
C PRO A 74 9.28 -25.35 11.55
N LEU A 75 9.59 -24.09 11.24
CA LEU A 75 9.56 -22.91 12.11
C LEU A 75 8.15 -22.53 12.63
N GLN A 76 7.18 -23.43 12.55
CA GLN A 76 5.83 -23.27 13.06
C GLN A 76 5.60 -24.02 14.39
N GLU A 77 6.55 -24.84 14.85
CA GLU A 77 6.46 -25.54 16.15
C GLU A 77 7.36 -24.99 17.26
N GLN A 78 8.24 -24.01 17.00
CA GLN A 78 9.17 -23.50 18.02
C GLN A 78 8.58 -22.36 18.89
N PHE A 79 7.33 -21.97 18.66
CA PHE A 79 6.61 -20.95 19.46
C PHE A 79 5.76 -21.53 20.60
N TRP A 80 6.00 -22.78 21.01
CA TRP A 80 5.17 -23.48 22.01
C TRP A 80 5.89 -24.04 23.25
N PHE A 81 7.12 -23.60 23.53
CA PHE A 81 7.79 -23.95 24.79
C PHE A 81 8.33 -22.69 25.48
N GLY A 82 7.45 -22.00 26.22
CA GLY A 82 7.87 -20.83 27.01
C GLY A 82 6.79 -20.00 27.70
N LEU A 83 5.55 -20.50 27.87
CA LEU A 83 4.53 -19.84 28.67
C LEU A 83 4.01 -20.80 29.76
N PRO A 84 4.16 -20.49 31.06
CA PRO A 84 3.46 -21.20 32.11
C PRO A 84 2.02 -20.67 32.14
N GLY A 85 1.10 -21.37 31.48
CA GLY A 85 -0.29 -20.97 31.51
C GLY A 85 -1.12 -21.48 30.35
N LYS A 86 -1.15 -22.80 30.12
CA LYS A 86 -2.28 -23.42 29.42
C LYS A 86 -3.52 -23.32 30.32
N MET A 87 -4.15 -22.15 30.39
CA MET A 87 -5.57 -22.10 30.72
C MET A 87 -6.32 -22.62 29.50
N GLN A 88 -6.67 -23.91 29.60
CA GLN A 88 -7.48 -24.64 28.64
C GLN A 88 -8.82 -23.93 28.43
N LEU A 89 -8.95 -23.17 27.35
CA LEU A 89 -10.23 -22.64 26.88
C LEU A 89 -11.26 -23.76 26.63
N GLU A 90 -10.77 -24.95 26.26
CA GLU A 90 -11.56 -26.18 26.11
C GLU A 90 -12.16 -26.71 27.44
N GLU A 91 -11.39 -26.71 28.53
CA GLU A 91 -11.86 -27.27 29.80
C GLU A 91 -12.66 -26.26 30.62
N ALA A 92 -12.39 -24.96 30.47
CA ALA A 92 -13.25 -23.90 31.00
C ALA A 92 -14.64 -23.95 30.34
N PHE A 93 -14.71 -24.15 29.02
CA PHE A 93 -15.96 -24.24 28.26
C PHE A 93 -16.76 -25.51 28.61
N LYS A 94 -16.11 -26.68 28.69
CA LYS A 94 -16.78 -27.93 29.13
C LYS A 94 -17.27 -27.85 30.57
N ARG A 95 -16.52 -27.22 31.49
CA ARG A 95 -16.97 -26.98 32.87
C ARG A 95 -18.15 -26.00 32.93
N MET A 96 -18.16 -24.97 32.09
CA MET A 96 -19.30 -24.06 31.94
C MET A 96 -20.55 -24.81 31.46
N ILE A 97 -20.46 -25.56 30.37
CA ILE A 97 -21.60 -26.31 29.82
C ILE A 97 -22.13 -27.33 30.84
N LYS A 98 -21.25 -28.04 31.55
CA LYS A 98 -21.63 -29.03 32.57
C LYS A 98 -22.26 -28.38 33.81
N PHE A 99 -21.85 -27.15 34.15
CA PHE A 99 -22.46 -26.34 35.20
C PHE A 99 -23.87 -25.87 34.79
N PHE A 100 -24.05 -25.43 33.54
CA PHE A 100 -25.34 -25.00 33.01
C PHE A 100 -26.34 -26.17 32.82
N MET A 101 -25.88 -27.38 32.51
CA MET A 101 -26.75 -28.58 32.44
C MET A 101 -27.16 -29.14 33.83
N ARG A 102 -26.53 -28.68 34.92
CA ARG A 102 -26.82 -29.13 36.29
C ARG A 102 -27.91 -28.30 36.97
N PHE A 103 -28.26 -27.14 36.40
CA PHE A 103 -29.23 -26.19 36.96
C PHE A 103 -30.24 -25.74 35.88
N PRO A 104 -31.26 -26.57 35.55
CA PRO A 104 -32.18 -26.32 34.45
C PRO A 104 -33.07 -25.06 34.60
N LEU A 105 -33.12 -24.47 35.80
CA LEU A 105 -33.93 -23.27 36.08
C LEU A 105 -33.25 -21.94 35.68
N ILE A 106 -31.96 -21.92 35.32
CA ILE A 106 -31.28 -20.69 34.86
C ILE A 106 -31.28 -20.58 33.30
N ALA A 107 -31.67 -21.65 32.59
CA ALA A 107 -31.62 -21.70 31.13
C ALA A 107 -32.85 -21.09 30.40
N ALA A 108 -33.94 -20.78 31.11
CA ALA A 108 -35.18 -20.30 30.49
C ALA A 108 -35.25 -18.77 30.28
N GLY A 109 -34.31 -17.98 30.80
CA GLY A 109 -34.35 -16.52 30.76
C GLY A 109 -33.45 -15.84 29.73
N LEU A 110 -32.58 -16.58 29.02
CA LEU A 110 -31.46 -16.01 28.24
C LEU A 110 -31.43 -16.48 26.78
N ILE A 111 -32.60 -16.69 26.15
CA ILE A 111 -32.71 -17.04 24.71
C ILE A 111 -33.58 -16.04 23.92
N LEU A 112 -34.07 -14.95 24.53
CA LEU A 112 -34.91 -13.94 23.87
C LEU A 112 -34.20 -12.60 23.56
N GLY A 113 -32.87 -12.59 23.45
CA GLY A 113 -32.07 -11.36 23.27
C GLY A 113 -31.09 -11.37 22.10
N ILE A 114 -31.06 -12.43 21.28
CA ILE A 114 -30.17 -12.54 20.11
C ILE A 114 -31.03 -12.56 18.84
N LEU A 115 -31.77 -11.47 18.63
CA LEU A 115 -32.23 -11.08 17.31
C LEU A 115 -31.42 -9.84 16.89
N CYS A 116 -30.09 -9.93 16.94
CA CYS A 116 -29.24 -9.01 16.21
C CYS A 116 -29.30 -9.50 14.76
N PRO A 117 -29.98 -8.80 13.82
CA PRO A 117 -29.80 -9.14 12.43
C PRO A 117 -28.33 -8.94 12.17
N LEU A 118 -27.62 -10.01 11.81
CA LEU A 118 -26.31 -9.91 11.21
C LEU A 118 -26.45 -8.87 10.10
N GLY A 119 -25.93 -7.67 10.37
CA GLY A 119 -25.87 -6.58 9.43
C GLY A 119 -24.94 -6.99 8.30
N HIS A 120 -25.43 -7.85 7.42
CA HIS A 120 -24.87 -8.06 6.12
C HIS A 120 -24.97 -6.70 5.46
N GLY A 121 -23.87 -5.93 5.50
CA GLY A 121 -23.78 -4.64 4.86
C GLY A 121 -24.17 -4.83 3.40
N GLN A 122 -25.42 -4.51 3.09
CA GLN A 122 -25.95 -4.78 1.76
C GLN A 122 -25.30 -3.79 0.82
N ALA A 123 -24.81 -4.31 -0.31
CA ALA A 123 -24.33 -3.46 -1.37
C ALA A 123 -25.50 -2.59 -1.84
N THR A 124 -25.34 -1.27 -1.73
CA THR A 124 -26.32 -0.31 -2.24
C THR A 124 -26.08 -0.08 -3.73
N PRO A 125 -27.12 0.23 -4.52
CA PRO A 125 -26.91 0.62 -5.91
C PRO A 125 -26.03 1.87 -6.00
N PRO A 126 -25.26 2.03 -7.09
CA PRO A 126 -24.45 3.23 -7.32
C PRO A 126 -25.32 4.50 -7.29
N PRO A 127 -24.81 5.61 -6.70
CA PRO A 127 -25.49 6.91 -6.77
C PRO A 127 -25.76 7.34 -8.21
N LYS A 128 -26.97 7.83 -8.50
CA LYS A 128 -27.38 8.23 -9.87
C LYS A 128 -26.49 9.31 -10.48
N ASP A 129 -25.97 10.23 -9.66
CA ASP A 129 -25.07 11.30 -10.12
C ASP A 129 -23.65 10.82 -10.41
N LEU A 130 -23.29 9.64 -9.91
CA LEU A 130 -22.00 9.02 -10.20
C LEU A 130 -22.12 8.08 -11.41
N ALA A 131 -23.23 7.33 -11.48
CA ALA A 131 -23.49 6.33 -12.50
C ALA A 131 -23.71 6.94 -13.89
N SER A 132 -23.44 6.15 -14.93
CA SER A 132 -23.66 6.51 -16.34
C SER A 132 -22.94 7.79 -16.80
N ARG A 133 -21.86 8.16 -16.10
CA ARG A 133 -20.98 9.27 -16.46
C ARG A 133 -19.59 8.76 -16.73
N GLN A 134 -18.88 9.47 -17.61
CA GLN A 134 -17.46 9.25 -17.83
C GLN A 134 -16.66 10.22 -16.95
N TRP A 135 -15.81 9.66 -16.10
CA TRP A 135 -14.94 10.39 -15.19
C TRP A 135 -13.52 10.36 -15.73
N VAL A 136 -12.88 11.52 -15.85
CA VAL A 136 -11.51 11.67 -16.35
C VAL A 136 -10.59 12.02 -15.21
N LEU A 137 -9.50 11.27 -15.05
CA LEU A 137 -8.52 11.48 -13.99
C LEU A 137 -7.86 12.86 -14.12
N GLN A 138 -7.78 13.60 -13.02
CA GLN A 138 -7.14 14.92 -12.92
C GLN A 138 -5.95 14.88 -11.96
N LYS A 139 -6.08 14.16 -10.85
CA LYS A 139 -5.00 13.94 -9.88
C LYS A 139 -4.94 12.48 -9.46
N LEU A 140 -3.72 12.01 -9.20
CA LEU A 140 -3.45 10.67 -8.69
C LEU A 140 -2.36 10.77 -7.62
N GLU A 141 -2.64 10.24 -6.44
CA GLU A 141 -1.75 10.26 -5.27
C GLU A 141 -1.21 11.67 -4.95
N GLY A 142 -2.09 12.68 -5.05
CA GLY A 142 -1.77 14.09 -4.79
C GLY A 142 -1.08 14.84 -5.94
N GLN A 143 -0.74 14.16 -7.03
CA GLN A 143 -0.06 14.76 -8.18
C GLN A 143 -1.04 15.02 -9.33
N THR A 144 -0.95 16.20 -9.95
CA THR A 144 -1.71 16.48 -11.18
C THR A 144 -1.18 15.59 -12.30
N VAL A 145 -2.09 14.93 -13.00
CA VAL A 145 -1.72 14.00 -14.06
C VAL A 145 -1.70 14.70 -15.41
N ASP A 146 -0.70 14.37 -16.22
CA ASP A 146 -0.65 14.82 -17.60
C ASP A 146 -1.79 14.20 -18.43
N SER A 147 -2.39 15.01 -19.31
CA SER A 147 -3.57 14.67 -20.12
C SER A 147 -3.27 13.83 -21.36
N THR A 148 -2.00 13.69 -21.77
CA THR A 148 -1.62 12.86 -22.93
C THR A 148 -1.90 11.37 -22.67
N VAL A 149 -1.69 10.92 -21.43
CA VAL A 149 -2.06 9.57 -20.99
C VAL A 149 -3.43 9.63 -20.33
N ARG A 150 -4.47 9.38 -21.11
CA ARG A 150 -5.85 9.50 -20.64
C ARG A 150 -6.29 8.28 -19.82
N SER A 151 -6.60 8.50 -18.55
CA SER A 151 -7.21 7.51 -17.66
C SER A 151 -8.65 7.89 -17.32
N THR A 152 -9.55 6.92 -17.35
CA THR A 152 -10.99 7.11 -17.15
C THR A 152 -11.60 6.08 -16.22
N LEU A 153 -12.70 6.47 -15.59
CA LEU A 153 -13.55 5.64 -14.74
C LEU A 153 -15.00 5.81 -15.20
N ASN A 154 -15.69 4.71 -15.42
CA ASN A 154 -17.13 4.67 -15.60
C ASN A 154 -17.72 3.66 -14.61
N ILE A 155 -18.92 3.96 -14.13
CA ILE A 155 -19.68 3.06 -13.26
C ILE A 155 -21.09 2.98 -13.84
N ALA A 156 -21.50 1.77 -14.19
CA ALA A 156 -22.82 1.48 -14.70
C ALA A 156 -23.84 1.35 -13.55
N PRO A 157 -25.16 1.53 -13.82
CA PRO A 157 -26.20 1.38 -12.79
C PRO A 157 -26.27 -0.01 -12.15
N ASP A 158 -25.76 -1.04 -12.84
CA ASP A 158 -25.68 -2.42 -12.33
C ASP A 158 -24.44 -2.68 -11.46
N GLY A 159 -23.62 -1.65 -11.20
CA GLY A 159 -22.42 -1.74 -10.38
C GLY A 159 -21.17 -2.17 -11.14
N LYS A 160 -21.24 -2.46 -12.45
CA LYS A 160 -20.02 -2.69 -13.23
C LYS A 160 -19.21 -1.41 -13.35
N ALA A 161 -17.90 -1.53 -13.22
CA ALA A 161 -16.97 -0.43 -13.32
C ALA A 161 -15.88 -0.74 -14.35
N GLY A 162 -15.36 0.29 -15.00
CA GLY A 162 -14.27 0.13 -15.94
C GLY A 162 -13.77 1.43 -16.54
N GLY A 163 -12.97 1.32 -17.59
CA GLY A 163 -12.44 2.47 -18.32
C GLY A 163 -11.03 2.23 -18.88
N SER A 164 -10.29 3.32 -19.04
CA SER A 164 -8.87 3.31 -19.42
C SER A 164 -8.01 3.53 -18.18
N ALA A 165 -6.99 2.72 -17.96
CA ALA A 165 -5.96 2.96 -16.96
C ALA A 165 -4.78 3.78 -17.52
N GLY A 166 -4.80 4.11 -18.82
CA GLY A 166 -3.72 4.81 -19.52
C GLY A 166 -3.24 3.97 -20.70
N CYS A 167 -2.46 2.92 -20.42
CA CYS A 167 -2.08 1.93 -21.43
C CYS A 167 -3.19 0.89 -21.61
N ASN A 168 -3.53 0.12 -20.57
CA ASN A 168 -4.58 -0.89 -20.65
C ASN A 168 -6.00 -0.38 -20.36
N ARG A 169 -6.99 -1.13 -20.87
CA ARG A 169 -8.38 -1.04 -20.41
C ARG A 169 -8.53 -1.84 -19.13
N TRP A 170 -9.44 -1.39 -18.27
CA TRP A 170 -9.74 -2.07 -17.01
C TRP A 170 -11.23 -2.28 -16.83
N PHE A 171 -11.58 -3.29 -16.04
CA PHE A 171 -12.95 -3.68 -15.73
C PHE A 171 -13.02 -4.28 -14.32
N GLY A 172 -14.19 -4.25 -13.71
CA GLY A 172 -14.46 -4.83 -12.39
C GLY A 172 -15.86 -4.45 -11.91
N ASN A 173 -16.09 -4.53 -10.61
CA ASN A 173 -17.33 -4.08 -9.97
C ASN A 173 -17.05 -3.01 -8.92
N ALA A 174 -17.93 -2.03 -8.80
CA ALA A 174 -17.97 -1.04 -7.74
C ALA A 174 -19.03 -1.45 -6.71
N VAL A 175 -18.58 -1.74 -5.49
CA VAL A 175 -19.45 -2.10 -4.36
C VAL A 175 -19.61 -0.88 -3.46
N PHE A 176 -20.84 -0.39 -3.35
CA PHE A 176 -21.17 0.75 -2.51
C PHE A 176 -21.82 0.31 -1.20
N ALA A 177 -21.52 1.02 -0.12
CA ALA A 177 -22.23 0.92 1.16
C ALA A 177 -22.21 2.29 1.83
N GLY A 178 -23.23 3.11 1.55
CA GLY A 178 -23.26 4.52 1.96
C GLY A 178 -22.10 5.30 1.35
N SER A 179 -21.23 5.88 2.19
CA SER A 179 -20.01 6.59 1.76
C SER A 179 -18.83 5.66 1.44
N SER A 180 -18.97 4.36 1.69
CA SER A 180 -17.93 3.38 1.36
C SER A 180 -18.02 2.99 -0.12
N LEU A 181 -16.86 2.86 -0.76
CA LEU A 181 -16.70 2.33 -2.11
C LEU A 181 -15.50 1.39 -2.13
N ARG A 182 -15.69 0.20 -2.70
CA ARG A 182 -14.59 -0.74 -2.98
C ARG A 182 -14.73 -1.27 -4.40
N PHE A 183 -13.60 -1.42 -5.08
CA PHE A 183 -13.56 -2.14 -6.35
C PHE A 183 -13.27 -3.62 -6.10
N SER A 184 -14.00 -4.50 -6.76
CA SER A 184 -13.81 -5.95 -6.71
C SER A 184 -13.66 -6.53 -8.12
N GLN A 185 -13.04 -7.71 -8.21
CA GLN A 185 -12.81 -8.41 -9.48
C GLN A 185 -12.15 -7.53 -10.55
N VAL A 186 -11.19 -6.69 -10.12
CA VAL A 186 -10.48 -5.78 -11.02
C VAL A 186 -9.57 -6.58 -11.95
N GLY A 187 -9.80 -6.43 -13.25
CA GLY A 187 -8.99 -6.99 -14.32
C GLY A 187 -8.55 -5.92 -15.30
N MET A 188 -7.50 -6.22 -16.05
CA MET A 188 -6.97 -5.35 -17.10
C MET A 188 -6.57 -6.16 -18.33
N THR A 189 -6.59 -5.51 -19.49
CA THR A 189 -5.96 -6.05 -20.70
C THR A 189 -4.44 -6.10 -20.55
N ARG A 190 -3.73 -6.72 -21.50
CA ARG A 190 -2.26 -6.80 -21.51
C ARG A 190 -1.67 -6.32 -22.83
N MET A 191 -1.69 -5.01 -23.05
CA MET A 191 -1.01 -4.36 -24.16
C MET A 191 0.29 -3.69 -23.71
N ALA A 192 1.23 -3.56 -24.64
CA ALA A 192 2.46 -2.81 -24.43
C ALA A 192 2.30 -1.39 -24.98
N CYS A 193 2.74 -0.39 -24.21
CA CYS A 193 2.73 1.01 -24.59
C CYS A 193 4.09 1.66 -24.28
N ALA A 194 4.22 2.94 -24.60
CA ALA A 194 5.34 3.74 -24.11
C ALA A 194 5.39 3.77 -22.57
N LYS A 195 6.60 3.90 -22.02
CA LYS A 195 6.87 3.87 -20.58
C LYS A 195 5.95 4.77 -19.73
N PRO A 196 5.67 6.04 -20.09
CA PRO A 196 4.80 6.89 -19.28
C PRO A 196 3.37 6.34 -19.13
N ALA A 197 2.84 5.67 -20.16
CA ALA A 197 1.51 5.08 -20.11
C ALA A 197 1.44 3.83 -19.23
N MET A 198 2.52 3.03 -19.22
CA MET A 198 2.65 1.86 -18.35
C MET A 198 2.79 2.27 -16.87
N GLU A 199 3.57 3.31 -16.58
CA GLU A 199 3.71 3.86 -15.22
C GLU A 199 2.39 4.45 -14.70
N ARG A 200 1.62 5.11 -15.59
CA ARG A 200 0.27 5.58 -15.28
C ARG A 200 -0.64 4.42 -14.91
N GLU A 201 -0.67 3.38 -15.73
CA GLU A 201 -1.49 2.19 -15.46
C GLU A 201 -1.13 1.56 -14.12
N ALA A 202 0.16 1.31 -13.86
CA ALA A 202 0.60 0.69 -12.61
C ALA A 202 0.12 1.47 -11.38
N SER A 203 0.19 2.80 -11.44
CA SER A 203 -0.25 3.68 -10.35
C SER A 203 -1.77 3.72 -10.23
N PHE A 204 -2.48 3.72 -11.35
CA PHE A 204 -3.95 3.65 -11.39
C PHE A 204 -4.46 2.33 -10.77
N THR A 205 -3.86 1.19 -11.13
CA THR A 205 -4.23 -0.13 -10.59
C THR A 205 -4.01 -0.21 -9.08
N ARG A 206 -2.88 0.29 -8.57
CA ARG A 206 -2.62 0.34 -7.13
C ARG A 206 -3.64 1.19 -6.39
N MET A 207 -4.02 2.33 -6.97
CA MET A 207 -5.05 3.19 -6.40
C MET A 207 -6.39 2.46 -6.28
N LEU A 208 -6.86 1.75 -7.32
CA LEU A 208 -8.12 1.00 -7.29
C LEU A 208 -8.20 0.01 -6.12
N GLY A 209 -7.10 -0.68 -5.80
CA GLY A 209 -7.05 -1.62 -4.67
C GLY A 209 -7.10 -0.96 -3.28
N ARG A 210 -6.76 0.33 -3.21
CA ARG A 210 -6.71 1.11 -1.95
C ARG A 210 -7.99 1.88 -1.67
N VAL A 211 -8.90 2.03 -2.64
CA VAL A 211 -10.16 2.75 -2.45
C VAL A 211 -10.99 2.10 -1.34
N ARG A 212 -11.48 2.93 -0.42
CA ARG A 212 -12.41 2.59 0.67
C ARG A 212 -13.62 3.52 0.71
N GLY A 213 -13.52 4.71 0.15
CA GLY A 213 -14.60 5.69 0.15
C GLY A 213 -14.62 6.55 -1.11
N TRP A 214 -15.64 7.36 -1.20
CA TRP A 214 -15.84 8.29 -2.32
C TRP A 214 -16.51 9.57 -1.83
N LYS A 215 -16.28 10.67 -2.55
CA LYS A 215 -16.98 11.95 -2.38
C LYS A 215 -17.27 12.53 -3.74
N LEU A 216 -18.47 13.11 -3.89
CA LEU A 216 -18.88 13.81 -5.10
C LEU A 216 -19.33 15.22 -4.71
N ALA A 217 -18.63 16.23 -5.22
CA ALA A 217 -18.96 17.64 -4.98
C ALA A 217 -18.63 18.46 -6.22
N ALA A 218 -19.54 19.36 -6.62
CA ALA A 218 -19.33 20.31 -7.72
C ALA A 218 -18.79 19.68 -9.04
N GLY A 219 -19.24 18.46 -9.39
CA GLY A 219 -18.80 17.76 -10.61
C GLY A 219 -17.39 17.13 -10.51
N VAL A 220 -16.82 17.09 -9.31
CA VAL A 220 -15.54 16.45 -8.99
C VAL A 220 -15.81 15.20 -8.14
N LEU A 221 -15.28 14.07 -8.59
CA LEU A 221 -15.31 12.80 -7.89
C LEU A 221 -13.94 12.55 -7.25
N SER A 222 -13.88 12.54 -5.91
CA SER A 222 -12.70 12.15 -5.15
C SER A 222 -12.84 10.70 -4.68
N LEU A 223 -11.83 9.88 -4.98
CA LEU A 223 -11.70 8.53 -4.42
C LEU A 223 -10.81 8.58 -3.19
N LEU A 224 -11.29 7.96 -2.11
CA LEU A 224 -10.66 8.02 -0.80
C LEU A 224 -10.12 6.65 -0.42
N GLY A 225 -8.94 6.64 0.19
CA GLY A 225 -8.34 5.47 0.80
C GLY A 225 -8.77 5.28 2.25
N GLU A 226 -7.94 4.54 2.98
CA GLU A 226 -8.05 4.44 4.44
C GLU A 226 -7.85 5.83 5.06
N ASP A 227 -8.49 6.06 6.21
CA ASP A 227 -8.48 7.33 6.97
C ASP A 227 -8.95 8.57 6.18
N GLY A 228 -9.61 8.38 5.04
CA GLY A 228 -10.13 9.47 4.22
C GLY A 228 -9.07 10.19 3.39
N VAL A 229 -7.87 9.62 3.25
CA VAL A 229 -6.81 10.15 2.38
C VAL A 229 -7.30 10.19 0.94
N GLU A 230 -7.20 11.34 0.27
CA GLU A 230 -7.54 11.43 -1.14
C GLU A 230 -6.49 10.71 -2.01
N LEU A 231 -6.94 9.70 -2.76
CA LEU A 231 -6.10 8.92 -3.64
C LEU A 231 -6.15 9.40 -5.08
N ALA A 232 -7.31 9.90 -5.52
CA ALA A 232 -7.48 10.37 -6.88
C ALA A 232 -8.63 11.38 -6.97
N GLU A 233 -8.48 12.34 -7.87
CA GLU A 233 -9.49 13.32 -8.23
C GLU A 233 -9.87 13.12 -9.70
N PHE A 234 -11.16 13.04 -9.98
CA PHE A 234 -11.71 12.93 -11.33
C PHE A 234 -12.69 14.06 -11.59
N ARG A 235 -12.77 14.48 -12.86
CA ARG A 235 -13.79 15.42 -13.33
C ARG A 235 -14.71 14.72 -14.32
N ALA A 236 -16.00 15.04 -14.25
CA ALA A 236 -16.95 14.57 -15.26
C ALA A 236 -16.52 15.08 -16.64
N GLU A 237 -16.52 14.20 -17.64
CA GLU A 237 -16.28 14.61 -19.01
C GLU A 237 -17.43 15.52 -19.48
N THR A 238 -17.08 16.77 -19.78
CA THR A 238 -18.03 17.75 -20.30
C THR A 238 -18.36 17.38 -21.75
N GLY A 239 -19.32 16.49 -21.96
CA GLY A 239 -19.94 16.26 -23.28
C GLY A 239 -20.08 14.81 -23.73
N ALA A 240 -21.19 14.16 -23.34
CA ALA A 240 -21.90 13.16 -24.16
C ALA A 240 -23.36 12.95 -23.67
N GLY A 241 -23.97 13.96 -23.04
CA GLY A 241 -25.41 13.97 -22.81
C GLY A 241 -26.12 14.49 -24.05
N SER A 242 -26.94 13.65 -24.68
CA SER A 242 -28.01 14.06 -25.59
C SER A 242 -27.60 14.70 -26.93
N ARG A 243 -27.38 13.87 -27.95
CA ARG A 243 -28.03 14.13 -29.24
C ARG A 243 -29.25 13.21 -29.30
N LYS A 244 -30.42 13.82 -29.50
CA LYS A 244 -31.74 13.21 -29.55
C LYS A 244 -31.82 12.06 -30.54
#